data_AF-A0A6A4Q820-F1
#
_entry.id   AF-A0A6A4Q820-F1
#
_cell.length_a   1.000
_cell.length_b   1.000
_cell.length_c   1.000
_cell.angle_alpha   90.00
_cell.angle_beta   90.00
_cell.angle_gamma   90.00
#
_symmetry.space_group_name_H-M   'P 1'
#
loop_
_entity.id
_entity.type
_entity.pdbx_description
1 polymer ?
#
loop_
_entity_poly.entity_id
_entity_poly.type
_entity_poly.pdbx_seq_one_letter_code
_entity_poly.pdbx_strand_id
1 'polypeptide(L)'
;MKMKLLKSIIMEYSPPTWATLIGVVFLLLTVTLSMYLLFDHLSAYKNPEEQKFLIGVVLMVPCYSVESFVSLVNPSISVVCEILRDCYESFAMYCFGRYLVACLGGEDRTIEFMEREGRSALKAPLLHHHHSSHNKGIVIHPFPMNCFFKPWKLGHAFYQVVKFGIVQYMIIKSLTAITAVILEAFGVYCEGEFKLGCG
;
A
#
# COMPACT_ATOMS: atom_id res chain seq x y z
N MET A 1 4.94 -27.03 27.40
CA MET A 1 5.60 -26.26 28.48
C MET A 1 6.27 -24.98 27.96
N LYS A 2 7.03 -25.01 26.85
CA LYS A 2 7.63 -23.80 26.22
C LYS A 2 6.62 -22.72 25.78
N MET A 3 5.43 -23.12 25.31
CA MET A 3 4.37 -22.18 24.89
C MET A 3 3.79 -21.33 26.04
N LYS A 4 3.70 -21.89 27.27
CA LYS A 4 3.28 -21.14 28.46
C LYS A 4 4.37 -20.16 28.93
N LEU A 5 5.65 -20.53 28.74
CA LEU A 5 6.79 -19.69 29.10
C LEU A 5 6.93 -18.49 28.16
N LEU A 6 6.70 -18.68 26.85
CA LEU A 6 6.72 -17.57 25.88
C LEU A 6 5.57 -16.59 26.16
N LYS A 7 4.38 -17.11 26.47
CA LYS A 7 3.22 -16.29 26.87
C LYS A 7 3.47 -15.52 28.17
N SER A 8 4.20 -16.09 29.13
CA SER A 8 4.57 -15.37 30.35
C SER A 8 5.64 -14.30 30.09
N ILE A 9 6.60 -14.56 29.18
CA ILE A 9 7.62 -13.57 28.78
C ILE A 9 7.01 -12.40 27.98
N ILE A 10 6.03 -12.68 27.10
CA ILE A 10 5.31 -11.64 26.33
C ILE A 10 4.41 -10.79 27.25
N MET A 11 3.82 -11.37 28.31
CA MET A 11 3.04 -10.62 29.30
C MET A 11 3.89 -9.81 30.29
N GLU A 12 5.20 -10.03 30.34
CA GLU A 12 6.15 -9.34 31.22
C GLU A 12 7.16 -8.48 30.41
N TYR A 13 6.87 -8.21 29.13
CA TYR A 13 7.68 -7.32 28.31
C TYR A 13 7.33 -5.86 28.63
N SER A 14 8.14 -5.22 29.48
CA SER A 14 8.11 -3.77 29.64
C SER A 14 9.12 -3.15 28.68
N PRO A 15 8.70 -2.38 27.66
CA PRO A 15 9.65 -1.69 26.80
C PRO A 15 10.49 -0.71 27.64
N PRO A 16 11.76 -0.49 27.27
CA PRO A 16 12.58 0.47 27.98
C PRO A 16 11.96 1.87 27.90
N THR A 17 11.90 2.55 29.05
CA THR A 17 11.22 3.86 29.20
C THR A 17 11.71 4.92 28.23
N TRP A 18 13.00 4.92 27.90
CA TRP A 18 13.57 5.84 26.92
C TRP A 18 13.03 5.60 25.50
N ALA A 19 12.81 4.34 25.10
CA ALA A 19 12.26 4.01 23.78
C ALA A 19 10.79 4.41 23.69
N THR A 20 10.02 4.14 24.74
CA THR A 20 8.60 4.55 24.80
C THR A 20 8.46 6.07 24.74
N LEU A 21 9.30 6.82 25.46
CA LEU A 21 9.28 8.28 25.44
C LEU A 21 9.55 8.84 24.04
N ILE A 22 10.59 8.32 23.37
CA ILE A 22 10.92 8.70 21.99
C ILE A 22 9.76 8.34 21.06
N GLY A 23 9.22 7.12 21.17
CA GLY A 23 8.08 6.66 20.38
C GLY A 23 6.85 7.56 20.50
N VAL A 24 6.50 7.99 21.72
CA VAL A 24 5.38 8.93 21.95
C VAL A 24 5.63 10.27 21.29
N VAL A 25 6.85 10.83 21.37
CA VAL A 25 7.17 12.12 20.75
C VAL A 25 6.99 12.06 19.23
N PHE A 26 7.52 11.02 18.58
CA PHE A 26 7.38 10.83 17.13
C PHE A 26 5.93 10.55 16.72
N LEU A 27 5.18 9.77 17.51
CA LEU A 27 3.76 9.53 17.31
C LEU A 27 2.97 10.85 17.32
N LEU A 28 3.14 11.65 18.37
CA LEU A 28 2.45 12.94 18.52
C LEU A 28 2.80 13.91 17.40
N LEU A 29 4.08 14.01 17.03
CA LEU A 29 4.51 14.83 15.91
C LEU A 29 3.82 14.40 14.60
N THR A 30 3.85 13.10 14.31
CA THR A 30 3.29 12.53 13.09
C THR A 30 1.78 12.75 13.00
N VAL A 31 1.06 12.47 14.09
CA VAL A 31 -0.39 12.67 14.16
C VAL A 31 -0.72 14.15 14.02
N THR A 32 0.01 15.05 14.68
CA THR A 32 -0.24 16.50 14.61
C THR A 32 -0.04 17.03 13.19
N LEU A 33 1.06 16.67 12.53
CA LEU A 33 1.33 17.09 11.15
C LEU A 33 0.29 16.51 10.17
N SER A 34 -0.09 15.24 10.35
CA SER A 34 -1.11 14.60 9.51
C SER A 34 -2.47 15.27 9.68
N MET A 35 -2.87 15.59 10.91
CA MET A 35 -4.11 16.31 11.19
C MET A 35 -4.08 17.72 10.59
N TYR A 36 -2.97 18.44 10.70
CA TYR A 36 -2.82 19.75 10.04
C TYR A 36 -3.02 19.68 8.53
N LEU A 37 -2.38 18.70 7.86
CA LEU A 37 -2.55 18.49 6.42
C LEU A 37 -4.00 18.14 6.05
N LEU A 38 -4.66 17.31 6.85
CA LEU A 38 -6.08 16.97 6.64
C LEU A 38 -6.97 18.19 6.79
N PHE A 39 -6.75 19.01 7.82
CA PHE A 39 -7.51 20.25 8.02
C PHE A 39 -7.31 21.25 6.88
N ASP A 40 -6.09 21.40 6.36
CA ASP A 40 -5.82 22.27 5.22
C ASP A 40 -6.59 21.81 3.97
N HIS A 41 -6.52 20.51 3.65
CA HIS A 41 -7.27 19.94 2.54
C HIS A 41 -8.79 20.03 2.72
N LEU A 42 -9.31 19.83 3.93
CA LEU A 42 -10.74 19.95 4.22
C LEU A 42 -11.22 21.40 4.24
N SER A 43 -10.38 22.35 4.63
CA SER A 43 -10.71 23.78 4.65
C SER A 43 -10.67 24.38 3.25
N ALA A 44 -9.74 23.93 2.40
CA ALA A 44 -9.63 24.30 0.99
C ALA A 44 -10.31 23.27 0.06
N TYR A 45 -11.53 22.83 0.38
CA TYR A 45 -12.26 21.78 -0.35
C TYR A 45 -12.87 22.28 -1.67
N LYS A 46 -12.03 22.55 -2.67
CA LYS A 46 -12.44 23.08 -4.00
C LYS A 46 -12.80 21.97 -5.00
N ASN A 47 -12.09 20.85 -4.98
CA ASN A 47 -12.24 19.74 -5.93
C ASN A 47 -12.60 18.45 -5.18
N PRO A 48 -13.90 18.18 -4.93
CA PRO A 48 -14.33 17.06 -4.10
C PRO A 48 -13.96 15.69 -4.69
N GLU A 49 -13.82 15.58 -6.01
CA GLU A 49 -13.47 14.31 -6.66
C GLU A 49 -12.03 13.88 -6.39
N GLU A 50 -11.10 14.82 -6.31
CA GLU A 50 -9.68 14.58 -6.04
C GLU A 50 -9.44 14.44 -4.53
N GLN A 51 -9.96 15.40 -3.76
CA GLN A 51 -9.62 15.55 -2.34
C GLN A 51 -10.14 14.41 -1.47
N LYS A 52 -11.31 13.83 -1.78
CA LYS A 52 -11.83 12.67 -1.03
C LYS A 52 -10.90 11.46 -1.08
N PHE A 53 -10.24 11.23 -2.21
CA PHE A 53 -9.30 10.12 -2.38
C PHE A 53 -7.93 10.46 -1.77
N LEU A 54 -7.50 11.71 -1.89
CA LEU A 54 -6.27 12.20 -1.26
C LEU A 54 -6.31 12.04 0.27
N ILE A 55 -7.44 12.39 0.90
CA ILE A 55 -7.64 12.21 2.35
C ILE A 55 -7.42 10.75 2.77
N GLY A 56 -7.93 9.79 1.99
CA GLY A 56 -7.71 8.36 2.22
C GLY A 56 -6.24 7.95 2.09
N VAL A 57 -5.43 8.62 1.28
CA VAL A 57 -3.98 8.35 1.22
C VAL A 57 -3.25 8.97 2.41
N VAL A 58 -3.57 10.22 2.76
CA VAL A 58 -2.91 10.94 3.87
C VAL A 58 -3.14 10.25 5.22
N LEU A 59 -4.33 9.68 5.44
CA LEU A 59 -4.68 8.93 6.65
C LEU A 59 -3.86 7.64 6.85
N MET A 60 -3.07 7.21 5.86
CA MET A 60 -2.09 6.12 6.01
C MET A 60 -1.02 6.46 7.05
N VAL A 61 -0.47 7.68 7.01
CA VAL A 61 0.64 8.12 7.88
C VAL A 61 0.31 8.00 9.37
N PRO A 62 -0.83 8.52 9.89
CA PRO A 62 -1.18 8.36 11.29
C PRO A 62 -1.58 6.92 11.65
N CYS A 63 -2.10 6.12 10.71
CA CYS A 63 -2.40 4.71 10.96
C CYS A 63 -1.13 3.91 11.26
N TYR A 64 -0.07 4.11 10.46
CA TYR A 64 1.22 3.43 10.65
C TYR A 64 1.93 3.89 11.93
N SER A 65 1.85 5.18 12.29
CA SER A 65 2.49 5.66 13.52
C SER A 65 1.82 5.09 14.77
N VAL A 66 0.48 5.00 14.78
CA VAL A 66 -0.26 4.36 15.88
C VAL A 66 0.07 2.88 15.97
N GLU A 67 0.06 2.16 14.84
CA GLU A 67 0.40 0.73 14.82
C GLU A 67 1.82 0.47 15.31
N SER A 68 2.80 1.25 14.84
CA SER A 68 4.19 1.16 15.29
C SER A 68 4.34 1.38 16.81
N PHE A 69 3.56 2.32 17.38
CA PHE A 69 3.57 2.56 18.82
C PHE A 69 2.87 1.43 19.60
N VAL A 70 1.74 0.92 19.10
CA VAL A 70 1.02 -0.21 19.71
C VAL A 70 1.91 -1.46 19.71
N SER A 71 2.63 -1.71 18.62
CA SER A 71 3.58 -2.81 18.50
C SER A 71 4.69 -2.75 19.56
N LEU A 72 5.19 -1.54 19.85
CA LEU A 72 6.20 -1.31 20.88
C LEU A 72 5.69 -1.58 22.31
N VAL A 73 4.44 -1.20 22.61
CA VAL A 73 3.89 -1.25 23.98
C VAL A 73 3.23 -2.59 24.29
N ASN A 74 2.52 -3.17 23.34
CA ASN A 74 1.77 -4.40 23.56
C ASN A 74 1.78 -5.31 22.33
N PRO A 75 2.73 -6.27 22.28
CA PRO A 75 2.84 -7.22 21.18
C PRO A 75 1.55 -8.03 20.93
N SER A 76 0.74 -8.25 21.97
CA SER A 76 -0.50 -9.03 21.84
C SER A 76 -1.60 -8.28 21.07
N ILE A 77 -1.63 -6.94 21.17
CA ILE A 77 -2.57 -6.08 20.43
C ILE A 77 -2.01 -5.74 19.05
N SER A 78 -0.67 -5.75 18.91
CA SER A 78 0.04 -5.49 17.65
C SER A 78 -0.53 -6.27 16.48
N VAL A 79 -0.82 -7.56 16.67
CA VAL A 79 -1.30 -8.43 15.59
C VAL A 79 -2.62 -7.92 15.01
N VAL A 80 -3.60 -7.60 15.87
CA VAL A 80 -4.89 -7.01 15.45
C VAL A 80 -4.70 -5.67 14.74
N CYS A 81 -3.81 -4.82 15.25
CA CYS A 81 -3.48 -3.55 14.60
C CYS A 81 -2.81 -3.72 13.24
N GLU A 82 -1.95 -4.71 13.09
CA GLU A 82 -1.27 -5.08 11.84
C GLU A 82 -2.28 -5.51 10.77
N ILE A 83 -3.28 -6.32 11.11
CA ILE A 83 -4.35 -6.70 10.16
C ILE A 83 -5.16 -5.49 9.71
N LEU A 84 -5.50 -4.59 10.65
CA LEU A 84 -6.22 -3.36 10.32
C LEU A 84 -5.39 -2.47 9.40
N ARG A 85 -4.09 -2.35 9.64
CA ARG A 85 -3.13 -1.64 8.78
C ARG A 85 -3.05 -2.27 7.39
N ASP A 86 -2.98 -3.59 7.31
CA ASP A 86 -2.90 -4.31 6.03
C ASP A 86 -4.18 -4.17 5.20
N CYS A 87 -5.34 -4.19 5.87
CA CYS A 87 -6.63 -3.84 5.26
C CYS A 87 -6.63 -2.38 4.77
N TYR A 88 -6.13 -1.47 5.59
CA TYR A 88 -6.05 -0.04 5.25
C TYR A 88 -5.14 0.21 4.05
N GLU A 89 -4.00 -0.46 3.96
CA GLU A 89 -3.07 -0.34 2.83
C GLU A 89 -3.75 -0.70 1.51
N SER A 90 -4.59 -1.74 1.54
CA SER A 90 -5.39 -2.15 0.40
C SER A 90 -6.39 -1.07 -0.06
N PHE A 91 -7.04 -0.41 0.90
CA PHE A 91 -7.93 0.73 0.66
C PHE A 91 -7.17 1.96 0.16
N ALA A 92 -6.00 2.26 0.74
CA ALA A 92 -5.15 3.37 0.36
C ALA A 92 -4.66 3.24 -1.09
N MET A 93 -4.35 2.02 -1.55
CA MET A 93 -3.98 1.76 -2.95
C MET A 93 -5.13 2.05 -3.92
N TYR A 94 -6.37 1.69 -3.54
CA TYR A 94 -7.56 2.05 -4.31
C TYR A 94 -7.77 3.57 -4.36
N CYS A 95 -7.66 4.25 -3.22
CA CYS A 95 -7.72 5.71 -3.14
C CYS A 95 -6.66 6.37 -4.02
N PHE A 96 -5.42 5.89 -3.95
CA PHE A 96 -4.32 6.40 -4.77
C PHE A 96 -4.60 6.25 -6.27
N GLY A 97 -5.04 5.07 -6.72
CA GLY A 97 -5.41 4.86 -8.12
C GLY A 97 -6.53 5.79 -8.60
N ARG A 98 -7.58 5.97 -7.78
CA ARG A 98 -8.68 6.89 -8.10
C ARG A 98 -8.27 8.35 -8.05
N TYR A 99 -7.35 8.71 -7.16
CA TYR A 99 -6.76 10.04 -7.08
C TYR A 99 -6.00 10.39 -8.37
N LEU A 100 -5.16 9.48 -8.88
CA LEU A 100 -4.44 9.70 -10.14
C LEU A 100 -5.40 9.92 -11.33
N VAL A 101 -6.48 9.13 -11.41
CA VAL A 101 -7.51 9.30 -12.45
C VAL A 101 -8.22 10.65 -12.31
N ALA A 102 -8.50 11.09 -11.09
CA ALA A 102 -9.12 12.39 -10.82
C ALA A 102 -8.19 13.54 -11.25
N CYS A 103 -6.89 13.49 -10.92
CA CYS A 103 -5.90 14.49 -11.33
C CYS A 103 -5.72 14.60 -12.86
N LEU A 104 -5.98 13.51 -13.60
CA LEU A 104 -5.97 13.49 -15.06
C LEU A 104 -7.28 14.00 -15.69
N GLY A 105 -8.25 14.37 -14.88
CA GLY A 105 -9.54 14.89 -15.32
C GLY A 105 -10.58 13.83 -15.65
N GLY A 106 -10.49 12.64 -15.03
CA GLY A 106 -11.48 11.57 -15.15
C GLY A 106 -10.99 10.36 -15.98
N GLU A 107 -11.84 9.33 -16.02
CA GLU A 107 -11.52 8.04 -16.66
C GLU A 107 -11.28 8.19 -18.17
N ASP A 108 -12.17 8.89 -18.88
CA ASP A 108 -12.07 9.08 -20.34
C ASP A 108 -10.80 9.87 -20.73
N ARG A 109 -10.52 10.97 -20.03
CA ARG A 109 -9.32 11.79 -20.28
C ARG A 109 -8.04 11.04 -19.95
N THR A 110 -8.06 10.21 -18.90
CA THR A 110 -6.94 9.33 -18.56
C THR A 110 -6.67 8.34 -19.69
N ILE A 111 -7.70 7.69 -20.21
CA ILE A 111 -7.56 6.73 -21.31
C ILE A 111 -7.05 7.43 -22.57
N GLU A 112 -7.60 8.58 -22.92
CA GLU A 112 -7.15 9.37 -24.07
C GLU A 112 -5.68 9.79 -23.93
N PHE A 113 -5.29 10.26 -22.74
CA PHE A 113 -3.90 10.62 -22.43
C PHE A 113 -2.97 9.41 -22.60
N MET A 114 -3.35 8.25 -22.08
CA MET A 114 -2.58 7.02 -22.21
C MET A 114 -2.46 6.56 -23.67
N GLU A 115 -3.54 6.63 -24.46
CA GLU A 115 -3.49 6.32 -25.89
C GLU A 115 -2.62 7.32 -26.67
N ARG A 116 -2.65 8.60 -26.30
CA ARG A 116 -1.83 9.64 -26.94
C ARG A 116 -0.35 9.42 -26.67
N GLU A 117 0.03 9.11 -25.44
CA GLU A 117 1.41 8.76 -25.09
C GLU A 117 1.84 7.45 -25.78
N GLY A 118 0.97 6.44 -25.78
CA GLY A 118 1.21 5.18 -26.52
C GLY A 118 1.44 5.39 -28.01
N ARG A 119 0.64 6.25 -28.67
CA ARG A 119 0.79 6.61 -30.09
C ARG A 119 2.05 7.45 -30.36
N SER A 120 2.38 8.39 -29.50
CA SER A 120 3.55 9.26 -29.66
C SER A 120 4.86 8.47 -29.58
N ALA A 121 4.90 7.44 -28.74
CA ALA A 121 6.04 6.53 -28.66
C ALA A 121 6.21 5.63 -29.90
N LEU A 122 5.13 5.26 -30.58
CA LEU A 122 5.16 4.45 -31.80
C LEU A 122 5.58 5.23 -33.06
N LYS A 123 5.45 6.57 -33.03
CA LYS A 123 5.76 7.46 -34.17
C LYS A 123 7.22 7.94 -34.22
N ALA A 124 8.05 7.62 -33.22
CA ALA A 124 9.48 7.91 -33.28
C ALA A 124 10.13 7.06 -34.39
N PRO A 125 10.77 7.68 -35.41
CA PRO A 125 11.21 6.98 -36.62
C PRO A 125 12.41 6.05 -36.33
N LEU A 126 12.38 4.86 -36.95
CA LEU A 126 13.37 3.79 -36.88
C LEU A 126 14.69 4.12 -37.60
N LEU A 127 15.42 5.15 -37.17
CA LEU A 127 16.76 5.47 -37.72
C LEU A 127 17.83 5.45 -36.62
N HIS A 128 18.41 4.26 -36.50
CA HIS A 128 19.80 3.90 -36.18
C HIS A 128 20.63 4.74 -35.19
N HIS A 129 21.11 4.00 -34.19
CA HIS A 129 22.42 4.08 -33.52
C HIS A 129 22.61 4.98 -32.27
N HIS A 130 22.64 4.24 -31.14
CA HIS A 130 23.51 4.38 -29.98
C HIS A 130 23.21 5.49 -28.96
N HIS A 131 23.00 5.02 -27.72
CA HIS A 131 22.83 5.75 -26.45
C HIS A 131 21.44 6.34 -26.12
N SER A 132 20.65 5.53 -25.41
CA SER A 132 19.68 5.92 -24.37
C SER A 132 18.65 7.02 -24.69
N SER A 133 17.54 6.66 -25.34
CA SER A 133 16.30 7.41 -25.16
C SER A 133 15.05 6.54 -25.27
N HIS A 134 14.68 6.04 -24.10
CA HIS A 134 13.36 5.63 -23.62
C HIS A 134 12.28 5.18 -24.63
N ASN A 135 12.01 3.89 -24.56
CA ASN A 135 10.81 3.18 -25.02
C ASN A 135 9.53 3.80 -24.40
N LYS A 136 9.03 4.91 -24.96
CA LYS A 136 8.12 5.84 -24.25
C LYS A 136 6.64 5.45 -24.20
N GLY A 137 6.25 4.28 -24.72
CA GLY A 137 4.83 3.87 -24.81
C GLY A 137 4.60 2.36 -24.84
N ILE A 138 5.63 1.60 -24.47
CA ILE A 138 5.56 0.17 -24.27
C ILE A 138 5.99 -0.09 -22.83
N VAL A 139 5.09 -0.63 -22.03
CA VAL A 139 5.43 -1.06 -20.67
C VAL A 139 6.12 -2.41 -20.77
N ILE A 140 7.44 -2.41 -20.52
CA ILE A 140 8.23 -3.64 -20.41
C ILE A 140 8.07 -4.16 -18.98
N HIS A 141 7.70 -5.42 -18.85
CA HIS A 141 7.55 -6.06 -17.54
C HIS A 141 8.93 -6.35 -16.92
N PRO A 142 9.11 -6.20 -15.60
CA PRO A 142 10.30 -6.68 -14.92
C PRO A 142 10.39 -8.22 -14.97
N PHE A 143 11.60 -8.77 -14.88
CA PHE A 143 11.84 -10.22 -14.78
C PHE A 143 11.21 -10.76 -13.47
N PRO A 144 10.48 -11.90 -13.46
CA PRO A 144 10.34 -12.92 -14.51
C PRO A 144 9.15 -12.73 -15.47
N MET A 145 8.32 -11.72 -15.25
CA MET A 145 7.06 -11.52 -15.98
C MET A 145 7.29 -11.21 -17.46
N ASN A 146 8.45 -10.66 -17.82
CA ASN A 146 8.89 -10.44 -19.21
C ASN A 146 9.02 -11.72 -20.04
N CYS A 147 9.23 -12.88 -19.42
CA CYS A 147 9.34 -14.16 -20.13
C CYS A 147 7.98 -14.73 -20.53
N PHE A 148 6.92 -14.41 -19.78
CA PHE A 148 5.59 -14.97 -19.97
C PHE A 148 4.63 -14.01 -20.67
N PHE A 149 4.78 -12.70 -20.45
CA PHE A 149 3.85 -11.69 -20.95
C PHE A 149 4.47 -10.86 -22.06
N LYS A 150 3.71 -10.72 -23.16
CA LYS A 150 4.05 -9.78 -24.23
C LYS A 150 4.01 -8.34 -23.70
N PRO A 151 4.84 -7.43 -24.24
CA PRO A 151 4.83 -6.03 -23.88
C PRO A 151 3.44 -5.42 -24.01
N TRP A 152 2.99 -4.69 -22.98
CA TRP A 152 1.68 -4.05 -22.98
C TRP A 152 1.75 -2.67 -23.65
N LYS A 153 0.80 -2.42 -24.56
CA LYS A 153 0.63 -1.11 -25.22
C LYS A 153 -0.22 -0.21 -24.33
N LEU A 154 0.20 1.04 -24.18
CA LEU A 154 -0.54 2.05 -23.43
C LEU A 154 -1.85 2.39 -24.16
N GLY A 155 -2.98 2.27 -23.48
CA GLY A 155 -4.33 2.52 -24.03
C GLY A 155 -5.44 1.94 -23.16
N HIS A 156 -6.66 1.88 -23.69
CA HIS A 156 -7.85 1.44 -22.95
C HIS A 156 -7.70 0.06 -22.29
N ALA A 157 -7.20 -0.94 -23.03
CA ALA A 157 -7.04 -2.29 -22.51
C ALA A 157 -6.09 -2.36 -21.30
N PHE A 158 -4.99 -1.60 -21.35
CA PHE A 158 -4.04 -1.52 -20.26
C PHE A 158 -4.66 -0.84 -19.02
N TYR A 159 -5.41 0.26 -19.22
CA TYR A 159 -6.13 0.92 -18.13
C TYR A 159 -7.09 -0.04 -17.41
N GLN A 160 -7.86 -0.84 -18.16
CA GLN A 160 -8.75 -1.85 -17.58
C GLN A 160 -7.96 -2.88 -16.76
N VAL A 161 -6.83 -3.36 -17.27
CA VAL A 161 -5.98 -4.30 -16.53
C VAL A 161 -5.44 -3.69 -15.24
N VAL A 162 -5.05 -2.42 -15.23
CA VAL A 162 -4.62 -1.71 -14.01
C VAL A 162 -5.79 -1.60 -13.01
N LYS A 163 -6.98 -1.23 -13.48
CA LYS A 163 -8.19 -1.12 -12.66
C LYS A 163 -8.56 -2.45 -12.01
N PHE A 164 -8.58 -3.52 -12.80
CA PHE A 164 -8.79 -4.88 -12.29
C PHE A 164 -7.68 -5.32 -11.35
N GLY A 165 -6.42 -4.99 -11.65
CA GLY A 165 -5.26 -5.33 -10.82
C GLY A 165 -5.32 -4.69 -9.43
N ILE A 166 -5.73 -3.43 -9.32
CA ILE A 166 -5.90 -2.74 -8.04
C ILE A 166 -7.00 -3.41 -7.21
N VAL A 167 -8.15 -3.71 -7.81
CA VAL A 167 -9.27 -4.38 -7.13
C VAL A 167 -8.88 -5.81 -6.72
N GLN A 168 -8.21 -6.55 -7.60
CA GLN A 168 -7.71 -7.89 -7.34
C GLN A 168 -6.72 -7.89 -6.17
N TYR A 169 -5.75 -6.99 -6.18
CA TYR A 169 -4.79 -6.83 -5.09
C TYR A 169 -5.51 -6.55 -3.78
N MET A 170 -6.49 -5.65 -3.78
CA MET A 170 -7.25 -5.29 -2.59
C MET A 170 -7.97 -6.49 -1.97
N ILE A 171 -8.62 -7.31 -2.81
CA ILE A 171 -9.30 -8.53 -2.37
C ILE A 171 -8.31 -9.57 -1.85
N ILE A 172 -7.23 -9.85 -2.60
CA ILE A 172 -6.24 -10.86 -2.22
C ILE A 172 -5.57 -10.49 -0.91
N LYS A 173 -5.16 -9.24 -0.74
CA LYS A 173 -4.50 -8.77 0.48
C LYS A 173 -5.43 -8.84 1.69
N SER A 174 -6.67 -8.40 1.54
CA SER A 174 -7.68 -8.48 2.61
C SER A 174 -7.98 -9.93 3.02
N LEU A 175 -8.16 -10.83 2.04
CA LEU A 175 -8.40 -12.25 2.31
C LEU A 175 -7.20 -12.94 2.95
N THR A 176 -5.99 -12.61 2.50
CA THR A 176 -4.74 -13.13 3.10
C THR A 176 -4.64 -12.71 4.56
N ALA A 177 -4.92 -11.44 4.87
CA ALA A 177 -4.88 -10.94 6.25
C ALA A 177 -5.92 -11.62 7.15
N ILE A 178 -7.16 -11.79 6.68
CA ILE A 178 -8.20 -12.54 7.41
C ILE A 178 -7.80 -14.01 7.61
N THR A 179 -7.20 -14.62 6.59
CA THR A 179 -6.75 -16.01 6.67
C THR A 179 -5.62 -16.17 7.70
N ALA A 180 -4.69 -15.21 7.77
CA ALA A 180 -3.62 -15.19 8.77
C ALA A 180 -4.20 -15.20 10.20
N VAL A 181 -5.22 -14.38 10.48
CA VAL A 181 -5.93 -14.36 11.78
C VAL A 181 -6.51 -15.71 12.13
N ILE A 182 -7.20 -16.33 11.18
CA ILE A 182 -7.86 -17.61 11.39
C ILE A 182 -6.82 -18.68 11.69
N LEU A 183 -5.71 -18.71 10.93
CA LEU A 183 -4.64 -19.68 11.14
C LEU A 183 -3.89 -19.45 12.46
N GLU A 184 -3.75 -18.20 12.90
CA GLU A 184 -3.18 -17.86 14.21
C GLU A 184 -4.10 -18.31 15.35
N ALA A 185 -5.42 -18.11 15.21
CA ALA A 185 -6.40 -18.58 16.18
C ALA A 185 -6.39 -20.11 16.35
N PHE A 186 -6.08 -20.86 15.28
CA PHE A 186 -5.89 -22.31 15.33
C PHE A 186 -4.48 -22.74 15.81
N GLY A 187 -3.57 -21.80 16.07
CA GLY A 187 -2.21 -22.07 16.53
C GLY A 187 -1.28 -22.72 15.49
N VAL A 188 -1.68 -22.71 14.22
CA VAL A 188 -0.89 -23.25 13.10
C VAL A 188 0.01 -22.18 12.49
N TYR A 189 -0.40 -20.90 12.58
CA TYR A 189 0.40 -19.77 12.12
C TYR A 189 1.27 -19.22 13.26
N CYS A 190 2.59 -19.25 13.05
CA CYS A 190 3.57 -18.67 13.94
C CYS A 190 4.16 -17.42 13.28
N GLU A 191 3.75 -16.26 13.76
CA GLU A 191 4.27 -14.98 13.26
C GLU A 191 5.77 -14.85 13.57
N GLY A 192 6.59 -14.61 12.53
CA GLY A 192 8.03 -14.38 12.68
C GLY A 192 8.94 -15.61 12.83
N GLU A 193 8.41 -16.84 12.85
CA GLU A 193 9.24 -18.06 12.86
C GLU A 193 9.05 -18.91 11.58
N PHE A 194 10.08 -19.02 10.75
CA PHE A 194 10.12 -19.92 9.59
C PHE A 194 10.34 -21.38 10.00
N LYS A 195 9.45 -21.94 10.83
CA LYS A 195 9.47 -23.35 11.20
C LYS A 195 8.33 -24.08 10.49
N LEU A 196 8.68 -25.01 9.60
CA LEU A 196 7.74 -25.89 8.89
C LEU A 196 6.93 -26.84 9.81
N GLY A 197 7.21 -26.84 11.12
CA GLY A 197 6.57 -27.68 12.14
C GLY A 197 5.94 -26.85 13.26
N CYS A 198 5.24 -25.77 12.95
CA CYS A 198 4.32 -25.16 13.92
C CYS A 198 3.03 -25.98 13.96
N GLY A 199 2.95 -26.84 14.99
CA GLY A 199 1.89 -27.82 15.25
C GLY A 199 2.39 -28.85 16.26
#